data_AF-A0A930V6S9-F1
#
_entry.id   AF-A0A930V6S9-F1
#
_cell.length_a   1.000
_cell.length_b   1.000
_cell.length_c   1.000
_cell.angle_alpha   90.00
_cell.angle_beta   90.00
_cell.angle_gamma   90.00
#
_symmetry.space_group_name_H-M   'P 1'
#
loop_
_entity.id
_entity.type
_entity.pdbx_description
1 polymer ?
#
loop_
_entity_poly.entity_id
_entity_poly.type
_entity_poly.pdbx_seq_one_letter_code
_entity_poly.pdbx_strand_id
1 'polypeptide(L)'
;MPSTRKTPALLAAVITFLALVAGTTSIPTAQADDGAAGPLAARRVATKFKSIRWPASPAVYGTAAYVNGSIKSKKRKKRVVVLQQKLPSGWMKVDKDKTNGHGRFHLKAKTSWYHKKLKFRVVVQPTRRAAGNASKGHGFTVNPEYAPLGNPGAWTRIAPGYKVQFNPCQPVRWRLNTQYAPVGVKAEVTTAFEQLSKATGIRFVYAGKTHAIPGSKRGWPGNTNMVVAWAKPSQTKWNLYGNVIGRGGQIYTANARTATGKRAYQITRSGLVLDNTFPAPAGFVGPNARGSIIAHELGHVVGLGHTGDNNQQMYPSAQNVNNGVYQAGDLNGMRHVGLMTGCLRRSGGHGRELPSFVPEPQPVVSLAPRS
;
A
#
# COMPACT_ATOMS: atom_id res chain seq x y z
N MET A 1 64.64 -7.94 -30.39
CA MET A 1 65.32 -6.74 -29.85
C MET A 1 64.52 -6.21 -28.67
N PRO A 2 65.08 -6.19 -27.45
CA PRO A 2 64.41 -5.69 -26.25
C PRO A 2 64.66 -4.19 -26.08
N SER A 3 63.74 -3.46 -25.45
CA SER A 3 64.04 -2.17 -24.84
C SER A 3 63.49 -2.12 -23.41
N THR A 4 64.44 -1.95 -22.50
CA THR A 4 64.31 -1.88 -21.05
C THR A 4 63.93 -0.48 -20.56
N ARG A 5 63.16 -0.38 -19.46
CA ARG A 5 63.42 0.40 -18.21
C ARG A 5 62.10 0.61 -17.45
N LYS A 6 61.95 -0.03 -16.28
CA LYS A 6 62.19 0.44 -14.89
C LYS A 6 60.99 1.15 -14.25
N THR A 7 60.48 0.47 -13.22
CA THR A 7 59.49 0.87 -12.22
C THR A 7 60.01 1.93 -11.23
N PRO A 8 59.09 2.61 -10.53
CA PRO A 8 59.29 2.92 -9.12
C PRO A 8 58.17 2.32 -8.24
N ALA A 9 58.58 1.85 -7.07
CA ALA A 9 57.75 1.29 -6.02
C ALA A 9 57.04 2.39 -5.21
N LEU A 10 55.83 2.10 -4.73
CA LEU A 10 55.12 2.91 -3.73
C LEU A 10 54.92 2.07 -2.45
N LEU A 11 55.45 2.60 -1.35
CA LEU A 11 55.44 2.01 -0.02
C LEU A 11 54.02 1.89 0.57
N ALA A 12 53.75 0.75 1.19
CA ALA A 12 52.64 0.53 2.11
C ALA A 12 53.08 0.89 3.54
N ALA A 13 52.31 1.74 4.23
CA ALA A 13 52.51 2.03 5.66
C ALA A 13 51.66 1.07 6.50
N VAL A 14 52.33 0.22 7.27
CA VAL A 14 51.78 -0.66 8.31
C VAL A 14 51.94 0.07 9.64
N ILE A 15 50.86 0.24 10.40
CA ILE A 15 50.91 0.73 11.78
C ILE A 15 50.65 -0.45 12.73
N THR A 16 51.69 -0.77 13.50
CA THR A 16 51.72 -1.79 14.55
C THR A 16 51.44 -1.11 15.89
N PHE A 17 50.51 -1.64 16.70
CA PHE A 17 50.36 -1.25 18.11
C PHE A 17 50.68 -2.46 18.99
N LEU A 18 51.72 -2.33 19.81
CA LEU A 18 52.15 -3.30 20.82
C LEU A 18 51.25 -3.25 22.06
N ALA A 19 51.01 -4.42 22.65
CA ALA A 19 50.45 -4.61 23.99
C ALA A 19 51.57 -4.77 25.03
N LEU A 20 51.33 -4.31 26.26
CA LEU A 20 52.08 -4.77 27.45
C LEU A 20 51.15 -4.78 28.68
N VAL A 21 51.29 -5.82 29.52
CA VAL A 21 50.51 -6.16 30.71
C VAL A 21 51.44 -6.21 31.93
N ALA A 22 51.00 -5.67 33.08
CA ALA A 22 51.31 -6.04 34.49
C ALA A 22 50.87 -4.85 35.41
N GLY A 23 50.40 -4.96 36.65
CA GLY A 23 50.20 -6.02 37.62
C GLY A 23 49.43 -5.43 38.85
N THR A 24 49.00 -6.29 39.77
CA THR A 24 48.10 -6.02 40.92
C THR A 24 48.84 -5.61 42.21
N THR A 25 48.27 -4.68 43.00
CA THR A 25 48.45 -4.54 44.46
C THR A 25 47.19 -3.98 45.15
N SER A 26 47.07 -4.24 46.46
CA SER A 26 45.86 -4.30 47.30
C SER A 26 45.61 -3.08 48.23
N ILE A 27 44.30 -2.74 48.40
CA ILE A 27 43.49 -2.24 49.57
C ILE A 27 44.04 -1.10 50.49
N PRO A 28 43.25 -0.04 50.77
CA PRO A 28 42.46 0.02 52.02
C PRO A 28 40.98 0.46 51.86
N THR A 29 40.15 -0.01 52.78
CA THR A 29 38.76 0.38 53.08
C THR A 29 38.65 1.82 53.59
N ALA A 30 37.66 2.60 53.15
CA ALA A 30 36.96 3.58 54.00
C ALA A 30 35.67 4.13 53.38
N GLN A 31 34.61 3.95 54.16
CA GLN A 31 33.50 4.88 54.42
C GLN A 31 32.42 5.10 53.35
N ALA A 32 31.21 4.72 53.78
CA ALA A 32 29.95 5.16 53.25
C ALA A 32 29.86 6.69 53.31
N ASP A 33 29.50 7.29 52.18
CA ASP A 33 28.78 8.56 52.16
C ASP A 33 27.39 8.31 51.58
N ASP A 34 26.42 8.41 52.49
CA ASP A 34 25.02 8.56 52.18
C ASP A 34 24.78 9.85 51.40
N GLY A 35 23.86 9.78 50.42
CA GLY A 35 23.02 10.93 50.09
C GLY A 35 23.31 11.65 48.79
N ALA A 36 22.82 11.09 47.68
CA ALA A 36 22.08 11.88 46.69
C ALA A 36 21.16 10.96 45.88
N ALA A 37 20.12 10.43 46.53
CA ALA A 37 18.95 9.94 45.83
C ALA A 37 18.31 11.13 45.09
N GLY A 38 18.61 11.28 43.80
CA GLY A 38 17.80 12.09 42.89
C GLY A 38 16.33 11.69 43.05
N PRO A 39 15.37 12.61 42.89
CA PRO A 39 13.99 12.39 43.31
C PRO A 39 13.47 11.09 42.68
N LEU A 40 13.19 10.10 43.53
CA LEU A 40 12.59 8.82 43.14
C LEU A 40 11.38 9.13 42.25
N ALA A 41 11.53 8.96 40.94
CA ALA A 41 10.42 9.16 40.02
C ALA A 41 9.30 8.23 40.48
N ALA A 42 8.24 8.82 41.07
CA ALA A 42 7.21 8.06 41.76
C ALA A 42 6.76 6.87 40.90
N ARG A 43 6.94 5.65 41.42
CA ARG A 43 6.76 4.41 40.64
C ARG A 43 5.35 4.40 40.05
N ARG A 44 5.27 4.42 38.71
CA ARG A 44 3.98 4.48 38.01
C ARG A 44 3.10 3.29 38.39
N VAL A 45 1.80 3.53 38.60
CA VAL A 45 0.84 2.47 38.93
C VAL A 45 0.73 1.49 37.76
N ALA A 46 0.88 0.20 38.04
CA ALA A 46 0.79 -0.85 37.03
C ALA A 46 -0.60 -0.88 36.35
N THR A 47 -0.62 -1.27 35.07
CA THR A 47 -1.84 -1.48 34.29
C THR A 47 -1.80 -2.88 33.69
N LYS A 48 -2.81 -3.71 33.96
CA LYS A 48 -3.01 -5.01 33.32
C LYS A 48 -4.31 -4.99 32.52
N PHE A 49 -4.40 -5.79 31.46
CA PHE A 49 -5.71 -6.07 30.85
C PHE A 49 -6.46 -7.07 31.74
N LYS A 50 -7.71 -6.75 32.10
CA LYS A 50 -8.62 -7.70 32.75
C LYS A 50 -9.27 -8.61 31.70
N SER A 51 -9.65 -8.03 30.56
CA SER A 51 -10.22 -8.76 29.44
C SER A 51 -10.02 -8.00 28.13
N ILE A 52 -9.90 -8.74 27.03
CA ILE A 52 -9.97 -8.23 25.66
C ILE A 52 -10.80 -9.25 24.87
N ARG A 53 -11.90 -8.79 24.28
CA ARG A 53 -12.76 -9.55 23.38
C ARG A 53 -12.55 -9.01 21.97
N TRP A 54 -12.11 -9.90 21.08
CA TRP A 54 -11.91 -9.61 19.67
C TRP A 54 -13.17 -9.89 18.88
N PRO A 55 -13.43 -9.16 17.78
CA PRO A 55 -14.51 -9.50 16.87
C PRO A 55 -14.26 -10.83 16.16
N ALA A 56 -15.32 -11.43 15.61
CA ALA A 56 -15.22 -12.61 14.77
C ALA A 56 -14.28 -12.37 13.57
N SER A 57 -13.53 -13.41 13.19
CA SER A 57 -12.62 -13.37 12.06
C SER A 57 -12.70 -14.69 11.29
N PRO A 58 -12.86 -14.69 9.95
CA PRO A 58 -12.91 -13.51 9.07
C PRO A 58 -14.15 -12.63 9.29
N ALA A 59 -13.98 -11.31 9.20
CA ALA A 59 -15.08 -10.38 9.07
C ALA A 59 -15.38 -10.14 7.58
N VAL A 60 -16.64 -9.85 7.26
CA VAL A 60 -17.02 -9.36 5.93
C VAL A 60 -16.72 -7.86 5.85
N TYR A 61 -16.29 -7.38 4.69
CA TYR A 61 -16.08 -5.96 4.45
C TYR A 61 -17.28 -5.11 4.88
N GLY A 62 -17.00 -3.90 5.37
CA GLY A 62 -18.04 -2.96 5.79
C GLY A 62 -18.74 -3.31 7.11
N THR A 63 -18.70 -4.56 7.57
CA THR A 63 -19.34 -4.97 8.82
C THR A 63 -18.74 -4.24 10.02
N ALA A 64 -19.61 -3.77 10.92
CA ALA A 64 -19.17 -3.12 12.14
C ALA A 64 -18.52 -4.13 13.08
N ALA A 65 -17.22 -4.02 13.29
CA ALA A 65 -16.45 -4.92 14.15
C ALA A 65 -15.79 -4.13 15.28
N TYR A 66 -15.86 -4.65 16.51
CA TYR A 66 -15.39 -3.94 17.70
C TYR A 66 -14.51 -4.81 18.60
N VAL A 67 -13.44 -4.21 19.09
CA VAL A 67 -12.59 -4.75 20.15
C VAL A 67 -13.03 -4.14 21.46
N ASN A 68 -13.56 -4.97 22.34
CA ASN A 68 -14.10 -4.56 23.63
C ASN A 68 -13.22 -5.08 24.75
N GLY A 69 -13.08 -4.35 25.84
CA GLY A 69 -12.31 -4.87 26.97
C GLY A 69 -12.31 -3.99 28.19
N SER A 70 -11.48 -4.37 29.15
CA SER A 70 -11.28 -3.60 30.38
C SER A 70 -9.88 -3.75 30.93
N ILE A 71 -9.42 -2.74 31.66
CA ILE A 71 -8.13 -2.74 32.34
C ILE A 71 -8.28 -2.87 33.86
N LYS A 72 -7.35 -3.58 34.51
CA LYS A 72 -7.17 -3.62 35.97
C LYS A 72 -6.04 -2.66 36.35
N SER A 73 -6.40 -1.57 37.03
CA SER A 73 -5.46 -0.59 37.61
C SER A 73 -6.17 0.26 38.67
N LYS A 74 -5.41 0.78 39.66
CA LYS A 74 -5.91 1.82 40.58
C LYS A 74 -6.16 3.16 39.84
N LYS A 75 -5.46 3.41 38.73
CA LYS A 75 -5.61 4.61 37.88
C LYS A 75 -6.19 4.23 36.51
N ARG A 76 -7.42 3.70 36.53
CA ARG A 76 -8.10 3.12 35.35
C ARG A 76 -9.04 4.06 34.59
N LYS A 77 -9.46 5.21 35.13
CA LYS A 77 -10.38 6.16 34.49
C LYS A 77 -9.65 7.05 33.47
N LYS A 78 -10.28 7.37 32.34
CA LYS A 78 -9.79 8.27 31.28
C LYS A 78 -8.41 7.87 30.70
N ARG A 79 -8.06 6.58 30.71
CA ARG A 79 -6.82 6.08 30.11
C ARG A 79 -6.99 5.97 28.61
N VAL A 80 -6.05 6.53 27.84
CA VAL A 80 -6.06 6.40 26.38
C VAL A 80 -5.71 4.98 25.99
N VAL A 81 -6.61 4.34 25.25
CA VAL A 81 -6.42 3.01 24.69
C VAL A 81 -6.46 3.12 23.17
N VAL A 82 -5.52 2.45 22.50
CA VAL A 82 -5.33 2.54 21.06
C VAL A 82 -5.38 1.14 20.47
N LEU A 83 -6.24 0.94 19.47
CA LEU A 83 -6.16 -0.22 18.60
C LEU A 83 -5.08 0.04 17.55
N GLN A 84 -4.12 -0.86 17.44
CA GLN A 84 -3.06 -0.80 16.44
C GLN A 84 -3.12 -2.01 15.53
N GLN A 85 -2.76 -1.82 14.27
CA GLN A 85 -2.62 -2.85 13.23
C GLN A 85 -1.16 -2.93 12.78
N LYS A 86 -0.62 -4.14 12.66
CA LYS A 86 0.77 -4.38 12.27
C LYS A 86 0.87 -4.41 10.75
N LEU A 87 1.54 -3.44 10.15
CA LEU A 87 2.05 -3.49 8.78
C LEU A 87 3.54 -3.85 8.80
N PRO A 88 4.14 -4.21 7.65
CA PRO A 88 5.59 -4.34 7.55
C PRO A 88 6.36 -3.09 7.99
N SER A 89 5.78 -1.90 7.82
CA SER A 89 6.35 -0.62 8.26
C SER A 89 6.17 -0.32 9.75
N GLY A 90 5.51 -1.19 10.51
CA GLY A 90 5.31 -1.06 11.96
C GLY A 90 3.84 -1.06 12.39
N TRP A 91 3.62 -0.72 13.66
CA TRP A 91 2.29 -0.66 14.26
C TRP A 91 1.62 0.68 13.96
N MET A 92 0.54 0.64 13.20
CA MET A 92 -0.25 1.82 12.82
C MET A 92 -1.48 1.95 13.70
N LYS A 93 -1.83 3.18 14.09
CA LYS A 93 -3.10 3.46 14.78
C LYS A 93 -4.28 3.13 13.85
N VAL A 94 -5.24 2.37 14.36
CA VAL A 94 -6.52 2.09 13.72
C VAL A 94 -7.60 2.96 14.33
N ASP A 95 -7.75 2.86 15.64
CA ASP A 95 -8.77 3.58 16.41
C ASP A 95 -8.27 3.89 17.83
N LYS A 96 -8.95 4.77 18.54
CA LYS A 96 -8.60 5.20 19.89
C LYS A 96 -9.86 5.47 20.71
N ASP A 97 -9.80 5.09 21.97
CA ASP A 97 -10.83 5.35 22.98
C ASP A 97 -10.19 5.80 24.30
N LYS A 98 -11.01 6.24 25.26
CA LYS A 98 -10.64 6.50 26.64
C LYS A 98 -11.46 5.62 27.58
N THR A 99 -10.79 4.95 28.51
CA THR A 99 -11.48 4.10 29.47
C THR A 99 -12.46 4.86 30.37
N ASN A 100 -13.59 4.24 30.70
CA ASN A 100 -14.55 4.79 31.67
C ASN A 100 -14.10 4.56 33.14
N GLY A 101 -14.97 4.87 34.12
CA GLY A 101 -14.68 4.68 35.56
C GLY A 101 -14.40 3.22 35.98
N HIS A 102 -14.95 2.26 35.23
CA HIS A 102 -14.71 0.83 35.40
C HIS A 102 -13.53 0.31 34.58
N GLY A 103 -12.79 1.18 33.88
CA GLY A 103 -11.67 0.79 33.04
C GLY A 103 -12.07 0.14 31.72
N ARG A 104 -13.36 0.18 31.33
CA ARG A 104 -13.85 -0.40 30.07
C ARG A 104 -13.51 0.50 28.88
N PHE A 105 -13.22 -0.10 27.72
CA PHE A 105 -12.97 0.57 26.45
C PHE A 105 -13.70 -0.14 25.30
N HIS A 106 -13.93 0.59 24.21
CA HIS A 106 -14.60 0.15 23.00
C HIS A 106 -13.88 0.74 21.78
N LEU A 107 -13.32 -0.12 20.92
CA LEU A 107 -12.50 0.29 19.78
C LEU A 107 -13.05 -0.32 18.49
N LYS A 108 -13.19 0.47 17.43
CA LYS A 108 -13.62 0.01 16.10
C LYS A 108 -12.46 -0.65 15.36
N ALA A 109 -12.63 -1.92 14.98
CA ALA A 109 -11.73 -2.58 14.05
C ALA A 109 -11.99 -2.10 12.62
N LYS A 110 -10.93 -1.92 11.83
CA LYS A 110 -11.05 -1.41 10.46
C LYS A 110 -11.38 -2.55 9.50
N THR A 111 -12.63 -2.58 9.02
CA THR A 111 -13.16 -3.50 8.01
C THR A 111 -13.31 -2.84 6.63
N SER A 112 -12.62 -1.72 6.40
CA SER A 112 -12.80 -0.86 5.22
C SER A 112 -11.89 -1.21 4.02
N TRP A 113 -11.26 -2.39 4.02
CA TRP A 113 -10.45 -2.91 2.92
C TRP A 113 -10.16 -4.40 3.15
N TYR A 114 -9.89 -5.14 2.08
CA TYR A 114 -9.69 -6.59 2.12
C TYR A 114 -8.27 -6.96 2.53
N HIS A 115 -8.12 -7.83 3.52
CA HIS A 115 -6.81 -8.28 3.97
C HIS A 115 -6.84 -9.63 4.67
N LYS A 116 -5.73 -10.36 4.64
CA LYS A 116 -5.59 -11.65 5.33
C LYS A 116 -4.52 -11.58 6.41
N LYS A 117 -4.81 -12.19 7.57
CA LYS A 117 -3.83 -12.49 8.64
C LYS A 117 -3.10 -11.26 9.20
N LEU A 118 -3.72 -10.08 9.23
CA LEU A 118 -3.11 -8.91 9.84
C LEU A 118 -3.19 -8.99 11.37
N LYS A 119 -2.11 -8.63 12.05
CA LYS A 119 -2.08 -8.62 13.52
C LYS A 119 -2.60 -7.30 14.06
N PHE A 120 -3.51 -7.36 15.01
CA PHE A 120 -4.01 -6.22 15.77
C PHE A 120 -3.57 -6.33 17.23
N ARG A 121 -3.37 -5.21 17.91
CA ARG A 121 -3.13 -5.19 19.36
C ARG A 121 -3.79 -3.99 20.01
N VAL A 122 -4.11 -4.12 21.28
CA VAL A 122 -4.62 -3.03 22.11
C VAL A 122 -3.46 -2.47 22.93
N VAL A 123 -3.27 -1.15 22.91
CA VAL A 123 -2.22 -0.45 23.65
C VAL A 123 -2.84 0.59 24.57
N VAL A 124 -2.63 0.43 25.89
CA VAL A 124 -2.92 1.47 26.86
C VAL A 124 -1.70 2.39 26.95
N GLN A 125 -1.89 3.67 26.66
CA GLN A 125 -0.80 4.64 26.71
C GLN A 125 -0.38 4.90 28.16
N PRO A 126 0.94 5.06 28.42
CA PRO A 126 1.42 5.48 29.72
C PRO A 126 1.00 6.93 30.03
N THR A 127 0.96 7.25 31.31
CA THR A 127 0.78 8.62 31.82
C THR A 127 1.85 8.90 32.86
N ARG A 128 1.94 10.13 33.37
CA ARG A 128 2.83 10.46 34.49
C ARG A 128 2.61 9.57 35.72
N ARG A 129 1.35 9.16 35.98
CA ARG A 129 0.96 8.43 37.21
C ARG A 129 0.72 6.93 37.01
N ALA A 130 0.70 6.43 35.77
CA ALA A 130 0.34 5.05 35.48
C ALA A 130 1.07 4.49 34.26
N ALA A 131 1.57 3.26 34.38
CA ALA A 131 2.31 2.57 33.33
C ALA A 131 1.38 2.21 32.16
N GLY A 132 1.94 2.16 30.95
CA GLY A 132 1.25 1.64 29.76
C GLY A 132 1.24 0.11 29.75
N ASN A 133 0.54 -0.48 28.78
CA ASN A 133 0.59 -1.90 28.51
C ASN A 133 0.17 -2.16 27.06
N ALA A 134 0.66 -3.25 26.44
CA ALA A 134 0.27 -3.68 25.10
C ALA A 134 -0.14 -5.16 25.13
N SER A 135 -1.26 -5.49 24.50
CA SER A 135 -1.68 -6.88 24.35
C SER A 135 -0.75 -7.64 23.40
N LYS A 136 -0.81 -8.97 23.45
CA LYS A 136 -0.33 -9.81 22.34
C LYS A 136 -1.06 -9.44 21.05
N GLY A 137 -0.42 -9.71 19.92
CA GLY A 137 -1.04 -9.52 18.61
C GLY A 137 -2.09 -10.60 18.32
N HIS A 138 -3.25 -10.19 17.81
CA HIS A 138 -4.36 -11.05 17.42
C HIS A 138 -4.56 -10.98 15.91
N GLY A 139 -4.73 -12.13 15.24
CA GLY A 139 -4.96 -12.18 13.79
C GLY A 139 -6.36 -11.69 13.44
N PHE A 140 -6.49 -10.91 12.38
CA PHE A 140 -7.77 -10.44 11.85
C PHE A 140 -7.74 -10.43 10.33
N THR A 141 -8.81 -10.94 9.73
CA THR A 141 -8.99 -11.05 8.29
C THR A 141 -10.28 -10.35 7.91
N VAL A 142 -10.25 -9.62 6.80
CA VAL A 142 -11.43 -8.99 6.18
C VAL A 142 -11.57 -9.54 4.77
N ASN A 143 -12.66 -10.25 4.54
CA ASN A 143 -13.01 -10.83 3.24
C ASN A 143 -13.95 -9.89 2.47
N PRO A 144 -13.96 -9.98 1.13
CA PRO A 144 -15.04 -9.39 0.33
C PRO A 144 -16.41 -9.98 0.67
N GLU A 145 -17.47 -9.29 0.26
CA GLU A 145 -18.87 -9.71 0.39
C GLU A 145 -19.26 -10.84 -0.58
N TYR A 146 -18.41 -11.13 -1.57
CA TYR A 146 -18.56 -12.21 -2.55
C TYR A 146 -17.46 -13.26 -2.38
N ALA A 147 -17.68 -14.47 -2.92
CA ALA A 147 -16.66 -15.51 -2.99
C ALA A 147 -15.79 -15.29 -4.24
N PRO A 148 -14.50 -14.93 -4.11
CA PRO A 148 -13.66 -14.68 -5.28
C PRO A 148 -13.34 -15.98 -6.03
N LEU A 149 -13.44 -15.94 -7.36
CA LEU A 149 -13.24 -17.08 -8.24
C LEU A 149 -11.80 -17.22 -8.75
N GLY A 150 -11.50 -18.37 -9.37
CA GLY A 150 -10.23 -18.65 -10.01
C GLY A 150 -9.06 -18.91 -9.06
N ASN A 151 -7.87 -19.02 -9.62
CA ASN A 151 -6.67 -19.40 -8.86
C ASN A 151 -6.05 -18.20 -8.13
N PRO A 152 -5.86 -18.23 -6.79
CA PRO A 152 -5.18 -17.15 -6.06
C PRO A 152 -3.74 -16.87 -6.51
N GLY A 153 -3.08 -17.81 -7.18
CA GLY A 153 -1.76 -17.66 -7.78
C GLY A 153 -1.77 -17.01 -9.18
N ALA A 154 -2.93 -16.84 -9.80
CA ALA A 154 -3.07 -16.34 -11.16
C ALA A 154 -3.01 -14.80 -11.20
N TRP A 155 -1.82 -14.25 -10.91
CA TRP A 155 -1.54 -12.83 -11.03
C TRP A 155 -0.05 -12.62 -11.34
N THR A 156 0.26 -11.49 -11.97
CA THR A 156 1.64 -11.10 -12.24
C THR A 156 1.87 -9.63 -11.85
N ARG A 157 3.15 -9.22 -11.81
CA ARG A 157 3.50 -7.80 -11.72
C ARG A 157 3.56 -7.21 -13.11
N ILE A 158 3.19 -5.94 -13.23
CA ILE A 158 3.27 -5.19 -14.49
C ILE A 158 4.69 -5.14 -15.05
N ALA A 159 5.68 -5.15 -14.15
CA ALA A 159 7.10 -5.23 -14.46
C ALA A 159 7.70 -6.43 -13.71
N PRO A 160 7.73 -7.62 -14.33
CA PRO A 160 8.35 -8.80 -13.73
C PRO A 160 9.79 -8.50 -13.27
N GLY A 161 10.18 -9.03 -12.12
CA GLY A 161 11.48 -8.75 -11.49
C GLY A 161 11.57 -7.41 -10.74
N TYR A 162 10.64 -6.48 -10.95
CA TYR A 162 10.64 -5.16 -10.30
C TYR A 162 9.49 -4.99 -9.30
N LYS A 163 9.77 -4.26 -8.20
CA LYS A 163 8.74 -3.83 -7.24
C LYS A 163 8.30 -2.40 -7.56
N VAL A 164 7.34 -2.27 -8.47
CA VAL A 164 6.73 -1.00 -8.85
C VAL A 164 5.36 -0.90 -8.18
N GLN A 165 5.12 0.13 -7.36
CA GLN A 165 3.85 0.35 -6.66
C GLN A 165 3.76 1.78 -6.13
N PHE A 166 2.55 2.25 -5.80
CA PHE A 166 2.42 3.47 -5.01
C PHE A 166 3.00 3.30 -3.60
N ASN A 167 3.25 4.42 -2.91
CA ASN A 167 3.40 4.38 -1.46
C ASN A 167 2.01 4.24 -0.84
N PRO A 168 1.62 3.06 -0.31
CA PRO A 168 0.23 2.83 0.08
C PRO A 168 -0.18 3.60 1.35
N CYS A 169 0.79 4.20 2.05
CA CYS A 169 0.55 5.03 3.22
C CYS A 169 0.26 6.50 2.87
N GLN A 170 0.39 6.90 1.61
CA GLN A 170 0.08 8.25 1.13
C GLN A 170 -1.18 8.22 0.28
N PRO A 171 -2.02 9.28 0.31
CA PRO A 171 -3.13 9.37 -0.62
C PRO A 171 -2.64 9.45 -2.06
N VAL A 172 -3.33 8.75 -2.96
CA VAL A 172 -3.17 8.89 -4.40
C VAL A 172 -4.26 9.84 -4.90
N ARG A 173 -3.85 11.04 -5.32
CA ARG A 173 -4.77 12.07 -5.82
C ARG A 173 -5.00 11.88 -7.31
N TRP A 174 -6.24 11.62 -7.70
CA TRP A 174 -6.62 11.40 -9.09
C TRP A 174 -7.52 12.52 -9.61
N ARG A 175 -7.38 12.85 -10.89
CA ARG A 175 -8.21 13.84 -11.58
C ARG A 175 -8.87 13.22 -12.81
N LEU A 176 -10.00 13.79 -13.20
CA LEU A 176 -10.81 13.30 -14.32
C LEU A 176 -10.83 14.32 -15.45
N ASN A 177 -10.44 13.91 -16.65
CA ASN A 177 -10.69 14.64 -17.87
C ASN A 177 -11.94 14.07 -18.57
N THR A 178 -13.00 14.86 -18.62
CA THR A 178 -14.29 14.47 -19.24
C THR A 178 -14.49 15.09 -20.62
N GLN A 179 -13.50 15.78 -21.19
CA GLN A 179 -13.65 16.54 -22.44
C GLN A 179 -14.11 15.65 -23.61
N TYR A 180 -13.62 14.41 -23.65
CA TYR A 180 -13.91 13.44 -24.71
C TYR A 180 -14.56 12.17 -24.17
N ALA A 181 -15.08 12.23 -22.94
CA ALA A 181 -15.69 11.09 -22.30
C ALA A 181 -17.19 11.04 -22.64
N PRO A 182 -17.80 9.84 -22.66
CA PRO A 182 -19.24 9.71 -22.61
C PRO A 182 -19.85 10.49 -21.43
N VAL A 183 -21.12 10.87 -21.55
CA VAL A 183 -21.85 11.56 -20.46
C VAL A 183 -21.95 10.63 -19.24
N GLY A 184 -21.81 11.18 -18.03
CA GLY A 184 -22.05 10.44 -16.79
C GLY A 184 -20.89 9.56 -16.27
N VAL A 185 -19.75 9.51 -16.95
CA VAL A 185 -18.62 8.59 -16.61
C VAL A 185 -18.05 8.73 -15.19
N LYS A 186 -18.25 9.87 -14.52
CA LYS A 186 -17.68 10.12 -13.20
C LYS A 186 -18.13 9.07 -12.18
N ALA A 187 -19.39 8.62 -12.25
CA ALA A 187 -19.91 7.61 -11.33
C ALA A 187 -19.16 6.28 -11.49
N GLU A 188 -19.02 5.79 -12.72
CA GLU A 188 -18.31 4.54 -13.02
C GLU A 188 -16.84 4.59 -12.59
N VAL A 189 -16.15 5.69 -12.90
CA VAL A 189 -14.75 5.90 -12.49
C VAL A 189 -14.64 5.89 -10.96
N THR A 190 -15.56 6.55 -10.27
CA THR A 190 -15.58 6.58 -8.79
C THR A 190 -15.78 5.18 -8.22
N THR A 191 -16.75 4.42 -8.73
CA THR A 191 -16.99 3.03 -8.33
C THR A 191 -15.76 2.15 -8.55
N ALA A 192 -15.06 2.29 -9.69
CA ALA A 192 -13.84 1.54 -9.95
C ALA A 192 -12.70 1.88 -8.97
N PHE A 193 -12.53 3.17 -8.62
CA PHE A 193 -11.57 3.57 -7.59
C PHE A 193 -11.95 3.07 -6.19
N GLU A 194 -13.24 3.00 -5.87
CA GLU A 194 -13.70 2.41 -4.61
C GLU A 194 -13.34 0.92 -4.55
N GLN A 195 -13.59 0.15 -5.62
CA GLN A 195 -13.19 -1.26 -5.71
C GLN A 195 -11.67 -1.41 -5.53
N LEU A 196 -10.88 -0.58 -6.21
CA LEU A 196 -9.42 -0.57 -6.09
C LEU A 196 -8.96 -0.23 -4.66
N SER A 197 -9.60 0.76 -4.02
CA SER A 197 -9.34 1.13 -2.62
C SER A 197 -9.63 -0.03 -1.66
N LYS A 198 -10.75 -0.74 -1.86
CA LYS A 198 -11.12 -1.92 -1.06
C LYS A 198 -10.09 -3.03 -1.23
N ALA A 199 -9.64 -3.30 -2.46
CA ALA A 199 -8.71 -4.40 -2.74
C ALA A 199 -7.26 -4.13 -2.28
N THR A 200 -6.81 -2.88 -2.36
CA THR A 200 -5.41 -2.51 -2.07
C THR A 200 -5.21 -1.94 -0.67
N GLY A 201 -6.25 -1.37 -0.06
CA GLY A 201 -6.14 -0.55 1.16
C GLY A 201 -5.52 0.84 0.94
N ILE A 202 -5.22 1.22 -0.31
CA ILE A 202 -4.71 2.54 -0.69
C ILE A 202 -5.86 3.55 -0.71
N ARG A 203 -5.61 4.77 -0.23
CA ARG A 203 -6.59 5.86 -0.27
C ARG A 203 -6.49 6.62 -1.58
N PHE A 204 -7.48 6.45 -2.46
CA PHE A 204 -7.64 7.26 -3.67
C PHE A 204 -8.54 8.46 -3.39
N VAL A 205 -8.10 9.67 -3.78
CA VAL A 205 -8.81 10.92 -3.49
C VAL A 205 -9.07 11.65 -4.80
N TYR A 206 -10.35 11.88 -5.11
CA TYR A 206 -10.72 12.73 -6.24
C TYR A 206 -10.27 14.16 -5.98
N ALA A 207 -9.44 14.69 -6.87
CA ALA A 207 -8.86 16.02 -6.76
C ALA A 207 -9.49 17.04 -7.72
N GLY A 208 -10.55 16.66 -8.43
CA GLY A 208 -11.29 17.53 -9.35
C GLY A 208 -11.07 17.22 -10.84
N LYS A 209 -11.60 18.10 -11.70
CA LYS A 209 -11.46 17.98 -13.16
C LYS A 209 -10.03 18.36 -13.61
N THR A 210 -9.69 18.00 -14.85
CA THR A 210 -8.44 18.38 -15.54
C THR A 210 -8.61 18.33 -17.06
N HIS A 211 -7.74 19.01 -17.80
CA HIS A 211 -7.60 18.85 -19.26
C HIS A 211 -6.42 17.96 -19.66
N ALA A 212 -5.64 17.50 -18.67
CA ALA A 212 -4.51 16.61 -18.90
C ALA A 212 -4.95 15.30 -19.57
N ILE A 213 -4.10 14.79 -20.44
CA ILE A 213 -4.23 13.46 -21.05
C ILE A 213 -2.89 12.75 -20.81
N PRO A 214 -2.86 11.58 -20.13
CA PRO A 214 -1.66 10.77 -20.00
C PRO A 214 -1.03 10.49 -21.37
N GLY A 215 0.31 10.61 -21.45
CA GLY A 215 1.05 10.42 -22.70
C GLY A 215 0.94 11.57 -23.72
N SER A 216 0.23 12.66 -23.42
CA SER A 216 0.18 13.87 -24.28
C SER A 216 1.16 14.95 -23.82
N LYS A 217 1.28 16.05 -24.59
CA LYS A 217 2.02 17.26 -24.19
C LYS A 217 1.24 18.14 -23.18
N ARG A 218 -0.01 17.81 -22.85
CA ARG A 218 -0.85 18.62 -21.96
C ARG A 218 -0.33 18.54 -20.52
N GLY A 219 -0.09 19.71 -19.91
CA GLY A 219 0.40 19.83 -18.54
C GLY A 219 -0.54 19.21 -17.50
N TRP A 220 0.06 18.65 -16.44
CA TRP A 220 -0.69 18.08 -15.31
C TRP A 220 -0.81 19.12 -14.20
N PRO A 221 -2.00 19.33 -13.62
CA PRO A 221 -2.12 20.17 -12.43
C PRO A 221 -1.18 19.68 -11.31
N GLY A 222 -0.63 20.61 -10.53
CA GLY A 222 0.18 20.28 -9.37
C GLY A 222 -0.52 19.32 -8.41
N ASN A 223 0.26 18.54 -7.65
CA ASN A 223 -0.26 17.57 -6.67
C ASN A 223 -1.24 16.52 -7.25
N THR A 224 -1.01 16.12 -8.51
CA THR A 224 -1.76 15.06 -9.20
C THR A 224 -0.88 13.82 -9.32
N ASN A 225 -1.32 12.70 -8.75
CA ASN A 225 -0.65 11.41 -8.91
C ASN A 225 -1.22 10.65 -10.10
N MET A 226 -2.49 10.87 -10.44
CA MET A 226 -3.16 10.10 -11.46
C MET A 226 -4.15 10.93 -12.29
N VAL A 227 -4.22 10.66 -13.59
CA VAL A 227 -5.26 11.21 -14.48
C VAL A 227 -5.99 10.07 -15.17
N VAL A 228 -7.31 10.15 -15.18
CA VAL A 228 -8.21 9.34 -16.00
C VAL A 228 -8.72 10.23 -17.13
N ALA A 229 -8.58 9.79 -18.37
CA ALA A 229 -8.97 10.54 -19.55
C ALA A 229 -9.54 9.65 -20.66
N TRP A 230 -10.23 10.29 -21.60
CA TRP A 230 -10.59 9.74 -22.89
C TRP A 230 -9.86 10.53 -23.97
N ALA A 231 -9.39 9.86 -25.01
CA ALA A 231 -8.63 10.50 -26.08
C ALA A 231 -8.72 9.69 -27.37
N LYS A 232 -8.62 10.36 -28.52
CA LYS A 232 -8.32 9.69 -29.79
C LYS A 232 -6.90 9.12 -29.74
N PRO A 233 -6.59 8.04 -30.47
CA PRO A 233 -5.22 7.51 -30.54
C PRO A 233 -4.17 8.55 -30.92
N SER A 234 -4.51 9.52 -31.77
CA SER A 234 -3.60 10.62 -32.18
C SER A 234 -3.32 11.67 -31.09
N GLN A 235 -4.07 11.69 -29.98
CA GLN A 235 -3.94 12.69 -28.92
C GLN A 235 -3.00 12.26 -27.77
N THR A 236 -2.49 11.02 -27.80
CA THR A 236 -1.57 10.48 -26.80
C THR A 236 -0.47 9.65 -27.46
N LYS A 237 0.71 9.62 -26.85
CA LYS A 237 1.80 8.69 -27.24
C LYS A 237 1.55 7.26 -26.76
N TRP A 238 0.51 7.03 -25.96
CA TRP A 238 0.12 5.70 -25.55
C TRP A 238 -0.56 5.00 -26.72
N ASN A 239 -0.09 3.79 -27.07
CA ASN A 239 -0.67 3.07 -28.18
C ASN A 239 -2.12 2.68 -27.85
N LEU A 240 -3.07 3.30 -28.57
CA LEU A 240 -4.50 3.00 -28.55
C LEU A 240 -4.99 2.52 -29.94
N TYR A 241 -4.08 2.21 -30.86
CA TYR A 241 -4.45 1.74 -32.20
C TYR A 241 -4.71 0.23 -32.22
N GLY A 242 -5.52 -0.23 -33.17
CA GLY A 242 -5.90 -1.63 -33.29
C GLY A 242 -6.99 -2.01 -32.31
N ASN A 243 -6.87 -3.17 -31.67
CA ASN A 243 -7.89 -3.70 -30.76
C ASN A 243 -7.80 -3.13 -29.34
N VAL A 244 -7.31 -1.90 -29.17
CA VAL A 244 -6.93 -1.33 -27.88
C VAL A 244 -7.93 -0.29 -27.41
N ILE A 245 -8.75 -0.67 -26.44
CA ILE A 245 -9.85 0.19 -25.96
C ILE A 245 -9.49 0.99 -24.72
N GLY A 246 -8.41 0.62 -24.04
CA GLY A 246 -7.94 1.24 -22.83
C GLY A 246 -6.47 0.95 -22.58
N ARG A 247 -5.82 1.86 -21.85
CA ARG A 247 -4.46 1.68 -21.38
C ARG A 247 -4.26 2.38 -20.05
N GLY A 248 -3.80 1.64 -19.06
CA GLY A 248 -3.47 2.09 -17.72
C GLY A 248 -2.05 1.70 -17.33
N GLY A 249 -1.41 2.51 -16.48
CA GLY A 249 -0.09 2.17 -15.95
C GLY A 249 0.66 3.35 -15.33
N GLN A 250 1.85 3.07 -14.83
CA GLN A 250 2.79 4.08 -14.33
C GLN A 250 3.39 4.90 -15.47
N ILE A 251 3.59 6.20 -15.21
CA ILE A 251 4.26 7.15 -16.11
C ILE A 251 5.63 7.50 -15.52
N TYR A 252 5.66 7.89 -14.25
CA TYR A 252 6.89 8.26 -13.56
C TYR A 252 7.04 7.47 -12.27
N THR A 253 8.29 7.07 -12.00
CA THR A 253 8.67 6.40 -10.76
C THR A 253 9.86 7.08 -10.12
N ALA A 254 10.04 6.85 -8.82
CA ALA A 254 11.21 7.30 -8.07
C ALA A 254 11.81 6.12 -7.30
N ASN A 255 13.13 6.15 -7.09
CA ASN A 255 13.79 5.15 -6.26
C ASN A 255 13.22 5.15 -4.84
N ALA A 256 12.92 3.95 -4.34
CA ALA A 256 12.39 3.75 -3.01
C ALA A 256 12.92 2.46 -2.39
N ARG A 257 12.67 2.32 -1.09
CA ARG A 257 12.86 1.07 -0.37
C ARG A 257 11.54 0.62 0.24
N THR A 258 11.32 -0.69 0.24
CA THR A 258 10.22 -1.31 0.99
C THR A 258 10.42 -1.09 2.48
N ALA A 259 9.38 -1.35 3.28
CA ALA A 259 9.49 -1.36 4.73
C ALA A 259 10.58 -2.31 5.27
N THR A 260 10.92 -3.35 4.50
CA THR A 260 11.99 -4.32 4.80
C THR A 260 13.35 -3.96 4.18
N GLY A 261 13.49 -2.75 3.62
CA GLY A 261 14.76 -2.26 3.06
C GLY A 261 15.10 -2.72 1.64
N LYS A 262 14.29 -3.58 1.02
CA LYS A 262 14.48 -4.04 -0.36
C LYS A 262 14.27 -2.92 -1.36
N ARG A 263 14.98 -2.95 -2.50
CA ARG A 263 14.79 -1.99 -3.60
C ARG A 263 13.35 -2.03 -4.12
N ALA A 264 12.81 -0.85 -4.40
CA ALA A 264 11.50 -0.65 -5.00
C ALA A 264 11.49 0.64 -5.85
N TYR A 265 10.45 0.78 -6.65
CA TYR A 265 10.17 1.98 -7.44
C TYR A 265 8.79 2.50 -7.02
N GLN A 266 8.78 3.67 -6.39
CA GLN A 266 7.55 4.35 -6.01
C GLN A 266 6.93 4.97 -7.26
N ILE A 267 5.69 4.61 -7.58
CA ILE A 267 4.89 5.32 -8.59
C ILE A 267 4.60 6.73 -8.05
N THR A 268 5.03 7.74 -8.80
CA THR A 268 4.80 9.16 -8.47
C THR A 268 3.76 9.78 -9.41
N ARG A 269 3.67 9.28 -10.65
CA ARG A 269 2.60 9.57 -11.60
C ARG A 269 2.18 8.30 -12.35
N SER A 270 0.88 8.12 -12.55
CA SER A 270 0.27 7.06 -13.34
C SER A 270 -0.90 7.62 -14.14
N GLY A 271 -1.41 6.91 -15.13
CA GLY A 271 -2.59 7.36 -15.87
C GLY A 271 -3.42 6.20 -16.40
N LEU A 272 -4.62 6.55 -16.84
CA LEU A 272 -5.54 5.70 -17.58
C LEU A 272 -6.09 6.52 -18.74
N VAL A 273 -5.98 6.01 -19.96
CA VAL A 273 -6.60 6.58 -21.16
C VAL A 273 -7.49 5.52 -21.79
N LEU A 274 -8.77 5.85 -21.97
CA LEU A 274 -9.68 5.09 -22.82
C LEU A 274 -9.71 5.70 -24.22
N ASP A 275 -9.82 4.84 -25.22
CA ASP A 275 -10.05 5.28 -26.60
C ASP A 275 -11.48 5.86 -26.69
N ASN A 276 -11.58 7.11 -27.15
CA ASN A 276 -12.87 7.77 -27.34
C ASN A 276 -13.54 7.44 -28.68
N THR A 277 -12.84 6.74 -29.58
CA THR A 277 -13.39 6.28 -30.86
C THR A 277 -14.10 4.93 -30.73
N PHE A 278 -13.85 4.20 -29.65
CA PHE A 278 -14.54 2.96 -29.33
C PHE A 278 -15.76 3.21 -28.42
N PRO A 279 -17.00 2.87 -28.86
CA PRO A 279 -18.21 3.11 -28.09
C PRO A 279 -18.44 2.03 -27.02
N ALA A 280 -17.55 1.94 -26.02
CA ALA A 280 -17.67 0.98 -24.93
C ALA A 280 -19.02 1.16 -24.17
N PRO A 281 -19.84 0.10 -24.04
CA PRO A 281 -21.08 0.13 -23.28
C PRO A 281 -20.88 0.65 -21.85
N ALA A 282 -21.84 1.43 -21.35
CA ALA A 282 -21.81 1.91 -19.97
C ALA A 282 -21.99 0.78 -18.96
N GLY A 283 -21.51 1.00 -17.74
CA GLY A 283 -21.67 0.10 -16.60
C GLY A 283 -20.55 -0.94 -16.50
N PHE A 284 -20.81 -1.96 -15.69
CA PHE A 284 -19.87 -3.03 -15.34
C PHE A 284 -20.30 -4.40 -15.86
N VAL A 285 -21.42 -4.50 -16.59
CA VAL A 285 -22.06 -5.77 -16.97
C VAL A 285 -22.03 -5.94 -18.49
N GLY A 286 -21.76 -7.15 -18.96
CA GLY A 286 -21.68 -7.49 -20.39
C GLY A 286 -20.30 -7.23 -21.02
N PRO A 287 -20.00 -7.85 -22.18
CA PRO A 287 -18.71 -7.71 -22.84
C PRO A 287 -18.39 -6.24 -23.17
N ASN A 288 -17.10 -5.89 -23.15
CA ASN A 288 -16.59 -4.54 -23.42
C ASN A 288 -17.16 -3.43 -22.50
N ALA A 289 -17.78 -3.78 -21.36
CA ALA A 289 -18.33 -2.82 -20.42
C ALA A 289 -17.25 -1.86 -19.89
N ARG A 290 -17.50 -0.56 -20.04
CA ARG A 290 -16.53 0.52 -19.75
C ARG A 290 -16.05 0.50 -18.30
N GLY A 291 -16.94 0.28 -17.33
CA GLY A 291 -16.58 0.16 -15.92
C GLY A 291 -15.64 -1.02 -15.65
N SER A 292 -15.86 -2.16 -16.32
CA SER A 292 -14.98 -3.33 -16.24
C SER A 292 -13.60 -3.02 -16.83
N ILE A 293 -13.54 -2.41 -18.01
CA ILE A 293 -12.27 -1.96 -18.61
C ILE A 293 -11.55 -0.98 -17.67
N ILE A 294 -12.25 -0.01 -17.08
CA ILE A 294 -11.64 0.91 -16.11
C ILE A 294 -11.05 0.14 -14.92
N ALA A 295 -11.77 -0.83 -14.35
CA ALA A 295 -11.27 -1.65 -13.25
C ALA A 295 -10.01 -2.46 -13.64
N HIS A 296 -9.97 -2.98 -14.86
CA HIS A 296 -8.79 -3.66 -15.41
C HIS A 296 -7.59 -2.72 -15.48
N GLU A 297 -7.74 -1.58 -16.17
CA GLU A 297 -6.66 -0.61 -16.34
C GLU A 297 -6.19 -0.01 -15.00
N LEU A 298 -7.09 0.11 -14.03
CA LEU A 298 -6.76 0.50 -12.66
C LEU A 298 -5.87 -0.55 -11.95
N GLY A 299 -6.01 -1.83 -12.29
CA GLY A 299 -5.12 -2.89 -11.82
C GLY A 299 -3.68 -2.70 -12.33
N HIS A 300 -3.52 -2.32 -13.60
CA HIS A 300 -2.21 -1.93 -14.14
C HIS A 300 -1.64 -0.70 -13.45
N VAL A 301 -2.46 0.32 -13.22
CA VAL A 301 -2.04 1.55 -12.56
C VAL A 301 -1.41 1.30 -11.18
N VAL A 302 -1.88 0.31 -10.43
CA VAL A 302 -1.28 -0.05 -9.13
C VAL A 302 -0.14 -1.05 -9.22
N GLY A 303 0.11 -1.63 -10.39
CA GLY A 303 1.29 -2.46 -10.68
C GLY A 303 1.01 -3.94 -10.94
N LEU A 304 -0.23 -4.34 -11.23
CA LEU A 304 -0.54 -5.69 -11.69
C LEU A 304 -0.29 -5.84 -13.19
N GLY A 305 0.17 -7.01 -13.61
CA GLY A 305 0.22 -7.41 -15.02
C GLY A 305 -0.94 -8.33 -15.36
N HIS A 306 -0.94 -8.83 -16.60
CA HIS A 306 -1.93 -9.80 -17.05
C HIS A 306 -1.79 -11.17 -16.39
N THR A 307 -2.84 -11.96 -16.51
CA THR A 307 -2.88 -13.37 -16.14
C THR A 307 -3.60 -14.18 -17.21
N GLY A 308 -3.24 -15.45 -17.37
CA GLY A 308 -3.91 -16.36 -18.29
C GLY A 308 -5.23 -16.95 -17.78
N ASP A 309 -5.58 -16.72 -16.51
CA ASP A 309 -6.83 -17.21 -15.91
C ASP A 309 -7.98 -16.25 -16.28
N ASN A 310 -8.93 -16.74 -17.08
CA ASN A 310 -10.10 -15.98 -17.54
C ASN A 310 -11.15 -15.73 -16.44
N ASN A 311 -10.93 -16.23 -15.23
CA ASN A 311 -11.71 -15.83 -14.05
C ASN A 311 -11.17 -14.57 -13.40
N GLN A 312 -10.02 -14.04 -13.79
CA GLN A 312 -9.44 -12.83 -13.20
C GLN A 312 -9.78 -11.58 -14.00
N GLN A 313 -10.01 -10.47 -13.32
CA GLN A 313 -10.23 -9.18 -13.96
C GLN A 313 -9.01 -8.73 -14.77
N MET A 314 -7.80 -9.17 -14.38
CA MET A 314 -6.56 -8.91 -15.13
C MET A 314 -6.34 -9.87 -16.32
N TYR A 315 -7.33 -10.66 -16.74
CA TYR A 315 -7.27 -11.44 -17.98
C TYR A 315 -7.15 -10.51 -19.20
N PRO A 316 -6.30 -10.82 -20.21
CA PRO A 316 -6.02 -9.95 -21.34
C PRO A 316 -7.09 -9.98 -22.43
N SER A 317 -8.37 -9.88 -22.07
CA SER A 317 -9.45 -9.67 -23.03
C SER A 317 -10.64 -8.98 -22.37
N ALA A 318 -11.31 -8.10 -23.11
CA ALA A 318 -12.49 -7.35 -22.65
C ALA A 318 -13.79 -8.19 -22.58
N GLN A 319 -13.69 -9.48 -22.20
CA GLN A 319 -14.81 -10.42 -22.02
C GLN A 319 -15.73 -10.04 -20.85
N ASN A 320 -15.30 -9.05 -20.04
CA ASN A 320 -15.95 -8.66 -18.80
C ASN A 320 -16.07 -9.81 -17.80
N VAL A 321 -14.91 -10.22 -17.32
CA VAL A 321 -14.78 -11.25 -16.30
C VAL A 321 -15.53 -10.83 -15.03
N ASN A 322 -16.54 -11.61 -14.65
CA ASN A 322 -17.25 -11.46 -13.38
C ASN A 322 -17.76 -10.02 -13.10
N ASN A 323 -18.25 -9.34 -14.14
CA ASN A 323 -18.81 -7.98 -14.06
C ASN A 323 -17.84 -6.93 -13.48
N GLY A 324 -16.55 -7.01 -13.83
CA GLY A 324 -15.56 -5.99 -13.47
C GLY A 324 -15.08 -6.05 -12.02
N VAL A 325 -15.36 -7.15 -11.32
CA VAL A 325 -15.00 -7.36 -9.91
C VAL A 325 -13.69 -8.15 -9.82
N TYR A 326 -12.73 -7.66 -9.02
CA TYR A 326 -11.47 -8.37 -8.77
C TYR A 326 -11.67 -9.75 -8.13
N GLN A 327 -11.04 -10.77 -8.68
CA GLN A 327 -11.19 -12.16 -8.24
C GLN A 327 -9.96 -12.67 -7.46
N ALA A 328 -9.85 -13.97 -7.20
CA ALA A 328 -8.93 -14.51 -6.20
C ALA A 328 -7.45 -14.17 -6.48
N GLY A 329 -7.02 -14.29 -7.73
CA GLY A 329 -5.69 -13.93 -8.22
C GLY A 329 -5.46 -12.42 -8.14
N ASP A 330 -6.40 -11.62 -8.65
CA ASP A 330 -6.32 -10.15 -8.59
C ASP A 330 -6.15 -9.67 -7.16
N LEU A 331 -7.02 -10.10 -6.24
CA LEU A 331 -6.99 -9.72 -4.82
C LEU A 331 -5.70 -10.17 -4.14
N ASN A 332 -5.11 -11.29 -4.56
CA ASN A 332 -3.80 -11.69 -4.06
C ASN A 332 -2.70 -10.76 -4.58
N GLY A 333 -2.71 -10.42 -5.88
CA GLY A 333 -1.83 -9.43 -6.47
C GLY A 333 -1.93 -8.06 -5.80
N MET A 334 -3.14 -7.57 -5.54
CA MET A 334 -3.39 -6.28 -4.88
C MET A 334 -2.74 -6.19 -3.49
N ARG A 335 -2.65 -7.31 -2.75
CA ARG A 335 -1.91 -7.34 -1.47
C ARG A 335 -0.40 -7.16 -1.64
N HIS A 336 0.14 -7.49 -2.82
CA HIS A 336 1.57 -7.38 -3.14
C HIS A 336 1.97 -6.03 -3.73
N VAL A 337 1.00 -5.12 -3.93
CA VAL A 337 1.20 -3.73 -4.37
C VAL A 337 0.48 -2.70 -3.47
N GLY A 338 -0.32 -3.16 -2.51
CA GLY A 338 -1.12 -2.34 -1.60
C GLY A 338 -0.56 -2.20 -0.19
N LEU A 339 -1.42 -1.82 0.75
CA LEU A 339 -1.08 -1.48 2.14
C LEU A 339 -0.44 -2.63 2.92
N MET A 340 -0.74 -3.88 2.55
CA MET A 340 -0.09 -5.09 3.11
C MET A 340 1.44 -5.09 2.92
N THR A 341 1.98 -4.32 1.98
CA THR A 341 3.43 -4.19 1.75
C THR A 341 4.11 -3.21 2.70
N GLY A 342 3.34 -2.41 3.44
CA GLY A 342 3.84 -1.34 4.31
C GLY A 342 4.22 -0.06 3.54
N CYS A 343 4.58 0.99 4.27
CA CYS A 343 4.97 2.27 3.68
C CYS A 343 6.29 2.15 2.92
N LEU A 344 6.36 2.80 1.74
CA LEU A 344 7.63 3.00 1.06
C LEU A 344 8.41 4.15 1.71
N ARG A 345 9.74 4.03 1.71
CA ARG A 345 10.67 5.10 2.09
C ARG A 345 11.40 5.56 0.84
N ARG A 346 11.36 6.85 0.53
CA ARG A 346 12.15 7.40 -0.58
C ARG A 346 13.64 7.21 -0.27
N SER A 347 14.41 6.74 -1.24
CA SER A 347 15.87 6.77 -1.19
C SER A 347 16.36 7.97 -2.01
N GLY A 348 17.42 8.63 -1.58
CA GLY A 348 18.05 9.71 -2.37
C GLY A 348 18.43 9.23 -3.78
N GLY A 349 18.46 10.17 -4.74
CA GLY A 349 18.76 9.95 -6.15
C GLY A 349 17.53 10.01 -7.07
N HIS A 350 17.68 10.60 -8.26
CA HIS A 350 16.66 10.55 -9.30
C HIS A 350 16.44 9.09 -9.73
N GLY A 351 15.19 8.64 -9.75
CA GLY A 351 14.85 7.30 -10.23
C GLY A 351 15.36 7.12 -11.66
N ARG A 352 15.79 5.91 -12.01
CA ARG A 352 15.85 5.54 -13.43
C ARG A 352 14.43 5.64 -13.97
N GLU A 353 14.23 6.28 -15.11
CA GLU A 353 13.03 6.03 -15.90
C GLU A 353 13.07 4.54 -16.22
N LEU A 354 12.32 3.74 -15.47
CA LEU A 354 12.01 2.40 -15.94
C LEU A 354 11.32 2.61 -17.28
N PRO A 355 11.64 1.79 -18.32
CA PRO A 355 10.81 1.75 -19.51
C PRO A 355 9.37 1.72 -19.04
N SER A 356 8.49 2.49 -19.67
CA SER A 356 7.07 2.42 -19.34
C SER A 356 6.64 0.97 -19.54
N PHE A 357 6.66 0.17 -18.47
CA PHE A 357 6.15 -1.19 -18.43
C PHE A 357 4.65 -1.04 -18.41
N VAL A 358 4.12 -0.71 -19.57
CA VAL A 358 2.70 -0.71 -19.81
C VAL A 358 2.49 -1.99 -20.63
N PRO A 359 1.79 -2.98 -20.07
CA PRO A 359 1.59 -4.25 -20.71
C PRO A 359 0.92 -4.04 -22.06
N GLU A 360 1.05 -5.05 -22.91
CA GLU A 360 0.33 -5.03 -24.18
C GLU A 360 -1.16 -4.80 -23.91
N PRO A 361 -1.83 -4.00 -24.73
CA PRO A 361 -3.20 -3.60 -24.47
C PRO A 361 -4.21 -4.76 -24.59
N GLN A 362 -5.37 -4.59 -23.94
CA GLN A 362 -6.50 -5.51 -23.99
C GLN A 362 -7.11 -5.60 -25.39
N PRO A 363 -7.08 -6.75 -26.10
CA PRO A 363 -7.86 -6.93 -27.31
C PRO A 363 -9.37 -6.92 -27.03
N VAL A 364 -10.12 -6.21 -27.88
CA VAL A 364 -11.59 -6.26 -27.95
C VAL A 364 -12.06 -7.70 -28.21
N VAL A 365 -13.14 -8.09 -27.54
CA VAL A 365 -13.88 -9.29 -27.95
C VAL A 365 -14.76 -8.91 -29.13
N SER A 366 -14.46 -9.46 -30.31
CA SER A 366 -15.34 -9.33 -31.47
C SER A 366 -16.71 -9.89 -31.10
N LEU A 367 -17.73 -9.02 -31.08
CA LEU A 367 -19.10 -9.49 -31.04
C LEU A 367 -19.35 -10.09 -32.42
N ALA A 368 -19.63 -11.40 -32.50
CA ALA A 368 -20.07 -12.02 -33.75
C ALA A 368 -21.20 -11.16 -34.35
N PRO A 369 -21.26 -11.00 -35.69
CA PRO A 369 -22.42 -10.37 -36.31
C PRO A 369 -23.66 -11.16 -35.85
N ARG A 370 -24.66 -10.45 -35.33
CA ARG A 370 -25.96 -11.08 -35.07
C ARG A 370 -26.45 -11.61 -36.42
N SER A 371 -26.61 -12.93 -36.50
CA SER A 371 -27.30 -13.63 -37.59
C SER A 371 -28.74 -13.16 -37.71
#